data_AF-A0A4P6MXR5-F1
#
_entry.id   AF-A0A4P6MXR5-F1
#
_cell.length_a   1.000
_cell.length_b   1.000
_cell.length_c   1.000
_cell.angle_alpha   90.00
_cell.angle_beta   90.00
_cell.angle_gamma   90.00
#
_symmetry.space_group_name_H-M   'P 1'
#
loop_
_entity.id
_entity.type
_entity.pdbx_description
1 polymer ?
#
loop_
_entity_poly.entity_id
_entity_poly.type
_entity_poly.pdbx_seq_one_letter_code
_entity_poly.pdbx_strand_id
1 'polypeptide(L)'
;MVSELAKVARRTDEVTARARADLVRAVRSAAAQGMTQAQIAEQIGRSQPEVSRLLRFHGTSPLGLKLRRNADRIRQVVTEGGGTQIRVFGSVATGQDRPDSDVDLLFVMQRPLSLMQLGRLEQRLADLLGVSVDLVPDSALRPDVRERVLSEAVAL
;
A
#
# COMPACT_ATOMS: atom_id res chain seq x y z
N MET A 1 15.71 9.72 29.73
CA MET A 1 14.39 9.40 30.29
C MET A 1 13.32 9.94 29.36
N VAL A 2 12.59 9.08 28.65
CA VAL A 2 11.47 9.55 27.82
C VAL A 2 10.33 9.96 28.75
N SER A 3 9.82 11.18 28.62
CA SER A 3 8.77 11.71 29.50
C SER A 3 7.51 10.83 29.45
N GLU A 4 6.75 10.77 30.55
CA GLU A 4 5.46 10.07 30.59
C GLU A 4 4.51 10.54 29.48
N LEU A 5 4.52 11.85 29.18
CA LEU A 5 3.76 12.43 28.06
C LEU A 5 4.12 11.78 26.71
N ALA A 6 5.42 11.60 26.43
CA ALA A 6 5.87 11.00 25.18
C ALA A 6 5.54 9.50 25.08
N LYS A 7 5.43 8.79 26.21
CA LYS A 7 4.94 7.40 26.22
C LYS A 7 3.45 7.32 25.92
N VAL A 8 2.65 8.20 26.53
CA VAL A 8 1.20 8.27 26.28
C VAL A 8 0.91 8.63 24.83
N ALA A 9 1.63 9.60 24.27
CA ALA A 9 1.49 10.00 22.86
C ALA A 9 1.74 8.80 21.92
N ARG A 10 2.89 8.12 22.05
CA ARG A 10 3.21 6.95 21.22
C ARG A 10 2.16 5.85 21.29
N ARG A 11 1.71 5.50 22.50
CA ARG A 11 0.68 4.48 22.69
C ARG A 11 -0.64 4.86 22.00
N THR A 12 -1.05 6.12 22.12
CA THR A 12 -2.27 6.62 21.46
C THR A 12 -2.14 6.58 19.94
N ASP A 13 -0.99 7.00 19.42
CA ASP A 13 -0.70 6.97 17.98
C ASP A 13 -0.73 5.54 17.43
N GLU A 14 -0.11 4.58 18.14
CA GLU A 14 -0.11 3.16 17.78
C GLU A 14 -1.53 2.58 17.72
N VAL A 15 -2.36 2.83 18.75
CA VAL A 15 -3.76 2.38 18.79
C VAL A 15 -4.57 3.01 17.65
N THR A 16 -4.39 4.31 17.40
CA THR A 16 -5.10 5.04 16.34
C THR A 16 -4.71 4.53 14.96
N ALA A 17 -3.40 4.34 14.71
CA ALA A 17 -2.89 3.80 13.46
C ALA A 17 -3.43 2.38 13.21
N ARG A 18 -3.50 1.55 14.26
CA ARG A 18 -4.07 0.20 14.18
C ARG A 18 -5.55 0.20 13.82
N ALA A 19 -6.36 0.94 14.57
CA ALA A 19 -7.79 1.05 14.32
C ALA A 19 -8.09 1.60 12.91
N ARG A 20 -7.31 2.59 12.46
CA ARG A 20 -7.44 3.16 11.11
C ARG A 20 -7.11 2.11 10.04
N ALA A 21 -6.02 1.38 10.20
CA ALA A 21 -5.62 0.36 9.23
C ALA A 21 -6.66 -0.77 9.12
N ASP A 22 -7.25 -1.18 10.23
CA ASP A 22 -8.32 -2.18 10.25
C ASP A 22 -9.53 -1.69 9.45
N LEU A 23 -9.94 -0.44 9.66
CA LEU A 23 -11.02 0.17 8.89
C LEU A 23 -10.70 0.28 7.39
N VAL A 24 -9.47 0.70 7.04
CA VAL A 24 -9.02 0.79 5.64
C VAL A 24 -9.10 -0.57 4.96
N ARG A 25 -8.60 -1.63 5.61
CA ARG A 25 -8.64 -3.00 5.08
C ARG A 25 -10.07 -3.49 4.89
N ALA A 26 -10.93 -3.29 5.89
CA ALA A 26 -12.34 -3.68 5.81
C ALA A 26 -13.08 -2.96 4.66
N VAL A 27 -12.90 -1.64 4.54
CA VAL A 27 -13.53 -0.83 3.48
C VAL A 27 -13.07 -1.25 2.09
N ARG A 28 -11.77 -1.49 1.90
CA ARG A 28 -11.25 -1.92 0.60
C ARG A 28 -11.68 -3.35 0.26
N SER A 29 -11.73 -4.24 1.24
CA SER A 29 -12.27 -5.60 1.07
C SER A 29 -13.74 -5.57 0.64
N ALA A 30 -14.56 -4.75 1.28
CA ALA A 30 -15.97 -4.59 0.92
C ALA A 30 -16.14 -4.07 -0.52
N ALA A 31 -15.34 -3.08 -0.92
CA ALA A 31 -15.35 -2.57 -2.29
C ALA A 31 -14.90 -3.63 -3.32
N ALA A 32 -13.87 -4.42 -2.99
CA ALA A 32 -13.40 -5.51 -3.85
C ALA A 32 -14.45 -6.62 -4.03
N GLN A 33 -15.33 -6.81 -3.04
CA GLN A 33 -16.48 -7.72 -3.09
C GLN A 33 -17.71 -7.13 -3.83
N GLY A 34 -17.57 -5.94 -4.42
CA GLY A 34 -18.60 -5.32 -5.26
C GLY A 34 -19.52 -4.32 -4.55
N MET A 35 -19.28 -4.01 -3.27
CA MET A 35 -20.05 -2.96 -2.60
C MET A 35 -19.72 -1.57 -3.16
N THR A 36 -20.76 -0.77 -3.39
CA THR A 36 -20.59 0.63 -3.78
C THR A 36 -20.14 1.49 -2.59
N GLN A 37 -19.53 2.65 -2.88
CA GLN A 37 -19.14 3.59 -1.81
C GLN A 37 -20.33 4.06 -0.97
N ALA A 38 -21.53 4.15 -1.57
CA ALA A 38 -22.76 4.51 -0.87
C ALA A 38 -23.17 3.43 0.14
N GLN A 39 -23.21 2.16 -0.30
CA GLN A 39 -23.55 1.03 0.57
C GLN A 39 -22.57 0.87 1.72
N ILE A 40 -21.27 1.00 1.44
CA ILE A 40 -20.24 0.95 2.50
C ILE A 40 -20.48 2.07 3.51
N ALA A 41 -20.68 3.32 3.04
CA ALA A 41 -20.88 4.49 3.89
C ALA A 41 -22.09 4.34 4.82
N GLU A 42 -23.21 3.85 4.27
CA GLU A 42 -24.42 3.53 5.03
C GLU A 42 -24.14 2.48 6.11
N GLN A 43 -23.48 1.38 5.75
CA GLN A 43 -23.22 0.27 6.67
C GLN A 43 -22.29 0.63 7.83
N ILE A 44 -21.31 1.51 7.61
CA ILE A 44 -20.36 1.94 8.65
C ILE A 44 -20.78 3.23 9.38
N GLY A 45 -21.92 3.82 9.01
CA GLY A 45 -22.40 5.08 9.58
C GLY A 45 -21.47 6.27 9.30
N ARG A 46 -20.85 6.32 8.11
CA ARG A 46 -19.90 7.38 7.71
C ARG A 46 -20.36 8.06 6.43
N SER A 47 -19.66 9.13 6.06
CA SER A 47 -19.94 9.84 4.80
C SER A 47 -19.32 9.11 3.61
N GLN A 48 -19.98 9.14 2.44
CA GLN A 48 -19.40 8.61 1.20
C GLN A 48 -18.04 9.26 0.84
N PRO A 49 -17.82 10.58 1.02
CA PRO A 49 -16.49 11.17 0.85
C PRO A 49 -15.42 10.56 1.76
N GLU A 50 -15.76 10.16 2.99
CA GLU A 50 -14.82 9.47 3.89
C GLU A 50 -14.45 8.08 3.35
N VAL A 51 -15.44 7.30 2.90
CA VAL A 51 -15.20 6.00 2.24
C VAL A 51 -14.32 6.17 1.01
N SER A 52 -14.60 7.17 0.17
CA SER A 52 -13.80 7.48 -1.01
C SER A 52 -12.33 7.75 -0.66
N ARG A 53 -12.08 8.44 0.47
CA ARG A 53 -10.72 8.68 0.95
C ARG A 53 -10.04 7.39 1.42
N LEU A 54 -10.75 6.51 2.11
CA LEU A 54 -10.21 5.22 2.59
C LEU A 54 -9.84 4.27 1.43
N LEU A 55 -10.55 4.36 0.31
CA LEU A 55 -10.29 3.55 -0.88
C LEU A 55 -9.06 4.01 -1.70
N ARG A 56 -8.64 5.28 -1.58
CA ARG A 56 -7.53 5.82 -2.38
C ARG A 56 -6.23 5.82 -1.59
N PHE A 57 -5.12 5.63 -2.30
CA PHE A 57 -3.80 5.82 -1.72
C PHE A 57 -3.53 7.31 -1.47
N HIS A 58 -3.43 7.69 -0.19
CA HIS A 58 -3.08 9.07 0.20
C HIS A 58 -1.61 9.20 0.61
N GLY A 59 -0.98 8.11 1.08
CA GLY A 59 0.42 8.07 1.47
C GLY A 59 0.83 9.24 2.38
N THR A 60 0.25 9.33 3.58
CA THR A 60 0.51 10.46 4.51
C THR A 60 1.72 10.24 5.43
N SER A 61 2.21 9.01 5.52
CA SER A 61 3.45 8.69 6.22
C SER A 61 4.69 9.17 5.44
N PRO A 62 5.87 9.26 6.07
CA PRO A 62 7.09 9.64 5.37
C PRO A 62 7.40 8.75 4.15
N LEU A 63 7.23 7.42 4.25
CA LEU A 63 7.40 6.52 3.10
C LEU A 63 6.28 6.70 2.07
N GLY A 64 5.03 6.82 2.50
CA GLY A 64 3.91 7.08 1.60
C GLY A 64 4.09 8.38 0.79
N LEU A 65 4.58 9.45 1.43
CA LEU A 65 4.90 10.71 0.76
C LEU A 65 6.05 10.55 -0.23
N LYS A 66 7.07 9.76 0.13
CA LYS A 66 8.19 9.44 -0.75
C LYS A 66 7.74 8.69 -2.01
N LEU A 67 6.83 7.71 -1.86
CA LEU A 67 6.23 7.01 -2.99
C LEU A 67 5.47 7.95 -3.91
N ARG A 68 4.60 8.80 -3.34
CA ARG A 68 3.83 9.76 -4.13
C ARG A 68 4.71 10.74 -4.91
N ARG A 69 5.78 11.24 -4.30
CA ARG A 69 6.74 12.14 -4.97
C ARG A 69 7.49 11.47 -6.11
N ASN A 70 7.69 10.16 -6.06
CA ASN A 70 8.40 9.39 -7.09
C ASN A 70 7.45 8.54 -7.94
N ALA A 71 6.14 8.71 -7.85
CA ALA A 71 5.16 7.81 -8.47
C ALA A 71 5.41 7.67 -9.98
N ASP A 72 5.62 8.77 -10.70
CA ASP A 72 5.89 8.73 -12.15
C ASP A 72 7.20 8.01 -12.48
N ARG A 73 8.24 8.20 -11.67
CA ARG A 73 9.54 7.53 -11.83
C ARG A 73 9.43 6.04 -11.53
N ILE A 74 8.68 5.66 -10.50
CA ILE A 74 8.38 4.25 -10.17
C ILE A 74 7.64 3.61 -11.34
N ARG A 75 6.60 4.27 -11.86
CA ARG A 75 5.83 3.79 -13.02
C ARG A 75 6.73 3.60 -14.23
N GLN A 76 7.60 4.57 -14.52
CA GLN A 76 8.55 4.47 -15.61
C GLN A 76 9.50 3.26 -15.45
N VAL A 77 10.13 3.09 -14.29
CA VAL A 77 11.06 1.97 -14.03
C VAL A 77 10.39 0.62 -14.24
N VAL A 78 9.18 0.45 -13.71
CA VAL A 78 8.42 -0.80 -13.84
C VAL A 78 7.95 -1.03 -15.29
N THR A 79 7.50 0.02 -15.98
CA THR A 79 7.09 -0.07 -17.39
C THR A 79 8.24 -0.41 -18.33
N GLU A 80 9.42 0.20 -18.16
CA GLU A 80 10.65 -0.19 -18.88
C GLU A 80 11.04 -1.65 -18.61
N GLY A 81 10.75 -2.14 -17.40
CA GLY A 81 10.90 -3.54 -17.02
C GLY A 81 9.96 -4.50 -17.75
N GLY A 82 8.81 -4.02 -18.24
CA GLY A 82 7.74 -4.83 -18.80
C GLY A 82 6.59 -5.10 -17.82
N GLY A 83 6.36 -4.17 -16.88
CA GLY A 83 5.26 -4.21 -15.91
C GLY A 83 4.30 -3.03 -16.03
N THR A 84 3.05 -3.20 -15.59
CA THR A 84 2.03 -2.13 -15.58
C THR A 84 1.16 -2.22 -14.31
N GLN A 85 0.19 -1.31 -14.18
CA GLN A 85 -0.82 -1.32 -13.10
C GLN A 85 -0.23 -1.48 -11.69
N ILE A 86 0.70 -0.58 -11.36
CA ILE A 86 1.41 -0.63 -10.08
C ILE A 86 0.47 -0.24 -8.95
N ARG A 87 0.50 -1.03 -7.89
CA ARG A 87 -0.30 -0.84 -6.69
C ARG A 87 0.61 -0.92 -5.47
N VAL A 88 0.36 -0.07 -4.48
CA VAL A 88 0.96 -0.19 -3.14
C VAL A 88 0.10 -1.13 -2.32
N PHE A 89 0.71 -2.05 -1.59
CA PHE A 89 0.03 -2.87 -0.60
C PHE A 89 0.76 -2.84 0.75
N GLY A 90 0.33 -3.66 1.70
CA GLY A 90 1.01 -3.79 3.00
C GLY A 90 0.90 -2.56 3.89
N SER A 91 1.96 -2.34 4.68
CA SER A 91 1.98 -1.33 5.75
C SER A 91 1.84 0.10 5.21
N VAL A 92 2.51 0.41 4.10
CA VAL A 92 2.47 1.74 3.48
C VAL A 92 1.08 2.04 2.91
N ALA A 93 0.41 1.05 2.33
CA ALA A 93 -0.93 1.21 1.78
C ALA A 93 -2.00 1.52 2.85
N THR A 94 -1.78 1.08 4.08
CA THR A 94 -2.68 1.25 5.22
C THR A 94 -2.24 2.34 6.20
N GLY A 95 -1.04 2.90 6.03
CA GLY A 95 -0.46 3.92 6.90
C GLY A 95 0.08 3.38 8.23
N GLN A 96 0.39 2.09 8.30
CA GLN A 96 1.06 1.45 9.45
C GLN A 96 2.59 1.35 9.27
N ASP A 97 3.13 1.90 8.20
CA ASP A 97 4.56 1.87 7.94
C ASP A 97 5.34 2.65 9.00
N ARG A 98 6.52 2.14 9.31
CA ARG A 98 7.49 2.72 10.23
C ARG A 98 8.69 3.23 9.43
N PRO A 99 9.58 4.03 10.05
CA PRO A 99 10.79 4.52 9.36
C PRO A 99 11.70 3.42 8.81
N ASP A 100 11.64 2.22 9.38
CA ASP A 100 12.39 1.02 9.00
C ASP A 100 11.61 0.07 8.09
N SER A 101 10.37 0.40 7.73
CA SER A 101 9.56 -0.42 6.83
C SER A 101 10.10 -0.44 5.41
N ASP A 102 9.93 -1.57 4.77
CA ASP A 102 10.03 -1.76 3.33
C ASP A 102 8.80 -1.20 2.60
N VAL A 103 8.92 -1.13 1.28
CA VAL A 103 7.85 -0.76 0.38
C VAL A 103 7.40 -1.98 -0.40
N ASP A 104 6.16 -2.38 -0.19
CA ASP A 104 5.50 -3.46 -0.90
C ASP A 104 4.77 -2.94 -2.16
N LEU A 105 5.20 -3.37 -3.34
CA LEU A 105 4.59 -3.00 -4.62
C LEU A 105 4.10 -4.22 -5.39
N LEU A 106 2.84 -4.17 -5.82
CA LEU A 106 2.27 -5.10 -6.77
C LEU A 106 2.31 -4.51 -8.17
N PHE A 107 2.53 -5.35 -9.18
CA PHE A 107 2.37 -4.95 -10.58
C PHE A 107 1.82 -6.09 -11.43
N VAL A 108 1.32 -5.74 -12.62
CA VAL A 108 0.90 -6.70 -13.65
C VAL A 108 2.05 -6.92 -14.60
N MET A 109 2.50 -8.16 -14.70
CA MET A 109 3.59 -8.57 -15.59
C MET A 109 3.08 -8.68 -17.03
N GLN A 110 3.61 -7.88 -17.96
CA GLN A 110 3.21 -7.90 -19.38
C GLN A 110 3.99 -8.94 -20.20
N ARG A 111 5.15 -9.36 -19.72
CA ARG A 111 5.98 -10.42 -20.31
C ARG A 111 6.69 -11.19 -19.20
N PRO A 112 6.98 -12.49 -19.37
CA PRO A 112 7.71 -13.25 -18.36
C PRO A 112 9.03 -12.56 -17.98
N LEU A 113 9.23 -12.32 -16.68
CA LEU A 113 10.47 -11.82 -16.11
C LEU A 113 11.17 -12.95 -15.36
N SER A 114 12.46 -13.12 -15.63
CA SER A 114 13.33 -13.96 -14.81
C SER A 114 13.51 -13.34 -13.41
N LEU A 115 13.86 -14.17 -12.43
CA LEU A 115 14.18 -13.71 -11.07
C LEU A 115 15.28 -12.64 -11.06
N MET A 116 16.29 -12.77 -11.94
CA MET A 116 17.34 -11.76 -12.08
C MET A 116 16.82 -10.43 -12.64
N GLN A 117 15.84 -10.45 -13.54
CA GLN A 117 15.21 -9.22 -14.03
C GLN A 117 14.36 -8.57 -12.96
N LEU A 118 13.60 -9.37 -12.19
CA LEU A 118 12.80 -8.87 -11.09
C LEU A 118 13.67 -8.21 -10.01
N GLY A 119 14.72 -8.90 -9.57
CA GLY A 119 15.67 -8.35 -8.59
C GLY A 119 16.39 -7.08 -9.07
N ARG A 120 16.64 -6.94 -10.37
CA ARG A 120 17.15 -5.67 -10.93
C ARG A 120 16.13 -4.54 -10.86
N LEU A 121 14.84 -4.82 -11.05
CA LEU A 121 13.78 -3.82 -10.90
C LEU A 121 13.63 -3.41 -9.43
N GLU A 122 13.61 -4.37 -8.51
CA GLU A 122 13.61 -4.12 -7.07
C GLU A 122 14.78 -3.23 -6.68
N GLN A 123 16.00 -3.57 -7.10
CA GLN A 123 17.18 -2.76 -6.78
C GLN A 123 17.08 -1.33 -7.34
N ARG A 124 16.63 -1.16 -8.60
CA ARG A 124 16.43 0.17 -9.19
C ARG A 124 15.41 1.01 -8.42
N LEU A 125 14.33 0.38 -7.95
CA LEU A 125 13.31 1.03 -7.14
C LEU A 125 13.83 1.34 -5.73
N ALA A 126 14.62 0.44 -5.15
CA ALA A 126 15.25 0.64 -3.86
C ALA A 126 16.26 1.79 -3.89
N ASP A 127 17.09 1.88 -4.93
CA ASP A 127 18.02 2.99 -5.16
C ASP A 127 17.27 4.31 -5.35
N LEU A 128 16.15 4.29 -6.09
CA LEU A 128 15.28 5.45 -6.30
C LEU A 128 14.66 5.96 -4.99
N LEU A 129 14.27 5.06 -4.11
CA LEU A 129 13.54 5.38 -2.87
C LEU A 129 14.46 5.45 -1.64
N GLY A 130 15.69 4.97 -1.73
CA GLY A 130 16.61 4.83 -0.60
C GLY A 130 16.06 3.96 0.53
N VAL A 131 15.20 2.98 0.21
CA VAL A 131 14.62 2.00 1.14
C VAL A 131 14.44 0.67 0.41
N SER A 132 14.32 -0.44 1.14
CA SER A 132 14.03 -1.74 0.53
C SER A 132 12.67 -1.72 -0.18
N VAL A 133 12.57 -2.43 -1.30
CA VAL A 133 11.35 -2.57 -2.11
C VAL A 133 11.14 -4.05 -2.40
N ASP A 134 9.97 -4.57 -2.06
CA ASP A 134 9.48 -5.89 -2.49
C ASP A 134 8.54 -5.70 -3.69
N LEU A 135 8.95 -6.16 -4.88
CA LEU A 135 8.19 -5.98 -6.12
C LEU A 135 7.58 -7.32 -6.55
N VAL A 136 6.31 -7.48 -6.25
CA VAL A 136 5.59 -8.74 -6.48
C VAL A 136 4.74 -8.65 -7.76
N PRO A 137 4.92 -9.55 -8.74
CA PRO A 137 3.95 -9.67 -9.82
C PRO A 137 2.68 -10.34 -9.30
N ASP A 138 1.51 -9.82 -9.66
CA ASP A 138 0.23 -10.32 -9.16
C ASP A 138 -0.07 -11.79 -9.55
N SER A 139 0.58 -12.27 -10.62
CA SER A 139 0.57 -13.68 -11.04
C SER A 139 1.35 -14.61 -10.11
N ALA A 140 2.26 -14.10 -9.29
CA ALA A 140 3.05 -14.89 -8.33
C ALA A 140 2.42 -14.98 -6.94
N LEU A 141 1.29 -14.29 -6.70
CA LEU A 141 0.58 -14.38 -5.44
C LEU A 141 -0.01 -15.79 -5.25
N ARG A 142 0.32 -16.41 -4.11
CA ARG A 142 -0.28 -17.70 -3.73
C ARG A 142 -1.80 -17.54 -3.55
N PRO A 143 -2.62 -18.52 -3.95
CA PRO A 143 -4.09 -18.41 -3.91
C PRO A 143 -4.65 -18.02 -2.54
N ASP A 144 -4.05 -18.51 -1.45
CA ASP A 144 -4.45 -18.27 -0.06
C ASP A 144 -4.26 -16.83 0.41
N VAL A 145 -3.33 -16.08 -0.20
CA VAL A 145 -3.06 -14.67 0.14
C VAL A 145 -3.50 -13.70 -0.94
N ARG A 146 -3.76 -14.19 -2.16
CA ARG A 146 -4.05 -13.36 -3.34
C ARG A 146 -5.23 -12.43 -3.12
N GLU A 147 -6.35 -12.96 -2.66
CA GLU A 147 -7.57 -12.15 -2.45
C GLU A 147 -7.33 -11.03 -1.43
N ARG A 148 -6.70 -11.35 -0.30
CA ARG A 148 -6.34 -10.38 0.74
C ARG A 148 -5.40 -9.31 0.21
N VAL A 149 -4.34 -9.69 -0.48
CA VAL A 149 -3.35 -8.74 -0.99
C VAL A 149 -3.97 -7.84 -2.05
N LEU A 150 -4.75 -8.40 -2.98
CA LEU A 150 -5.39 -7.62 -4.04
C LEU A 150 -6.47 -6.68 -3.52
N SER A 151 -7.19 -7.05 -2.45
CA SER A 151 -8.17 -6.16 -1.83
C SER A 151 -7.54 -5.03 -1.05
N GLU A 152 -6.37 -5.25 -0.43
CA GLU A 152 -5.62 -4.19 0.26
C GLU A 152 -4.87 -3.27 -0.71
N ALA A 153 -4.50 -3.77 -1.89
CA ALA A 153 -3.70 -3.09 -2.89
C ALA A 153 -4.44 -1.89 -3.51
N VAL A 154 -3.76 -0.75 -3.53
CA VAL A 154 -4.29 0.51 -4.08
C VAL A 154 -3.38 1.06 -5.15
N ALA A 155 -3.95 1.65 -6.20
CA ALA A 155 -3.17 2.25 -7.26
C ALA A 155 -2.18 3.28 -6.71
N LEU A 156 -0.91 3.13 -7.10
CA LEU A 156 0.15 4.10 -6.84
C LEU A 156 0.04 5.26 -7.82
#